data_AF-A0A454JL95-F1
#
_entry.id   AF-A0A454JL95-F1
#
_cell.length_a   1.000
_cell.length_b   1.000
_cell.length_c   1.000
_cell.angle_alpha   90.00
_cell.angle_beta   90.00
_cell.angle_gamma   90.00
#
_symmetry.space_group_name_H-M   'P 1'
#
loop_
_entity.id
_entity.type
_entity.pdbx_description
1 polymer ?
#
loop_
_entity_poly.entity_id
_entity_poly.type
_entity_poly.pdbx_seq_one_letter_code
_entity_poly.pdbx_strand_id
1 'polypeptide(L)' 'MPFFSSPRKHTPAVQKTSEIVMFNYRRPVRARQVALGSSGRLWLVETLDAVHGIWVWQDEYNGVDQALDEARRLSLMLS' A
#
# COMPACT_ATOMS: atom_id res chain seq x y z
N MET A 1 7.96 -12.66 -46.63
CA MET A 1 8.02 -12.39 -45.18
C MET A 1 8.35 -10.92 -44.98
N PRO A 2 7.65 -10.22 -44.08
CA PRO A 2 8.26 -10.01 -42.76
C PRO A 2 7.28 -10.21 -41.60
N PHE A 3 7.76 -10.89 -40.56
CA PHE A 3 7.14 -10.93 -39.23
C PHE A 3 7.51 -9.64 -38.50
N PHE A 4 6.51 -8.77 -38.25
CA PHE A 4 6.68 -7.68 -37.31
C PHE A 4 6.50 -8.23 -35.88
N SER A 5 7.62 -8.50 -35.22
CA SER A 5 7.63 -8.77 -33.77
C SER A 5 7.46 -7.44 -33.03
N SER A 6 6.26 -7.16 -32.52
CA SER A 6 6.05 -6.07 -31.58
C SER A 6 6.86 -6.32 -30.30
N PRO A 7 7.64 -5.36 -29.79
CA PRO A 7 8.20 -5.46 -28.45
C PRO A 7 7.05 -5.33 -27.45
N ARG A 8 6.65 -6.44 -26.82
CA ARG A 8 5.84 -6.38 -25.61
C ARG A 8 6.66 -5.60 -24.59
N LYS A 9 6.30 -4.33 -24.40
CA LYS A 9 6.75 -3.51 -23.27
C LYS A 9 6.61 -4.38 -22.03
N HIS A 10 7.73 -4.74 -21.41
CA HIS A 10 7.77 -5.16 -20.01
C HIS A 10 7.29 -3.96 -19.19
N THR A 11 5.99 -3.76 -19.10
CA THR A 11 5.43 -3.07 -17.95
C THR A 11 5.74 -3.98 -16.76
N PRO A 12 6.57 -3.55 -15.79
CA PRO A 12 6.66 -4.28 -14.54
C PRO A 12 5.23 -4.46 -14.07
N ALA A 13 4.85 -5.72 -13.80
CA ALA A 13 3.52 -6.03 -13.30
C ALA A 13 3.24 -5.04 -12.18
N VAL A 14 2.34 -4.10 -12.44
CA VAL A 14 1.79 -3.25 -11.40
C VAL A 14 1.10 -4.25 -10.51
N GLN A 15 1.82 -4.69 -9.47
CA GLN A 15 1.32 -5.60 -8.47
C GLN A 15 0.06 -4.92 -7.96
N LYS A 16 -1.09 -5.44 -8.43
CA LYS A 16 -2.40 -4.87 -8.16
C LYS A 16 -2.48 -4.71 -6.66
N THR A 17 -2.37 -3.47 -6.21
CA THR A 17 -2.61 -3.12 -4.82
C THR A 17 -4.07 -3.44 -4.60
N SER A 18 -4.34 -4.61 -4.03
CA SER A 18 -5.63 -5.26 -4.20
C SER A 18 -6.67 -4.66 -3.25
N GLU A 19 -6.24 -4.05 -2.14
CA GLU A 19 -7.10 -3.39 -1.15
C GLU A 19 -6.37 -2.20 -0.51
N ILE A 20 -7.03 -1.04 -0.41
CA ILE A 20 -6.54 0.14 0.30
C ILE A 20 -7.69 0.69 1.14
N VAL A 21 -7.45 0.85 2.45
CA VAL A 21 -8.38 1.47 3.39
C VAL A 21 -7.71 2.73 3.94
N MET A 22 -8.39 3.87 3.85
CA MET A 22 -7.86 5.15 4.31
C MET A 22 -8.68 5.68 5.48
N PHE A 23 -8.00 6.03 6.56
CA PHE A 23 -8.52 6.68 7.74
C PHE A 23 -8.06 8.13 7.74
N ASN A 24 -9.00 9.07 7.81
CA ASN A 24 -8.69 10.50 7.81
C ASN A 24 -9.39 11.19 8.98
N TYR A 25 -9.07 10.77 10.21
CA TYR A 25 -9.58 11.41 11.42
C TYR A 25 -8.80 12.68 11.72
N ARG A 26 -7.68 12.57 12.46
CA ARG A 26 -6.78 13.72 12.73
C ARG A 26 -5.61 13.76 11.78
N ARG A 27 -5.07 12.60 11.40
CA ARG A 27 -4.03 12.47 10.39
C ARG A 27 -4.49 11.50 9.30
N PRO A 28 -4.21 11.77 8.02
CA PRO A 28 -4.49 10.81 6.96
C PRO A 28 -3.54 9.63 7.08
N VAL A 29 -4.09 8.46 7.31
CA VAL A 29 -3.37 7.17 7.41
C VAL A 29 -4.07 6.18 6.52
N ARG A 30 -3.34 5.26 5.89
CA ARG A 30 -3.92 4.22 5.07
C ARG A 30 -3.27 2.88 5.34
N ALA A 31 -4.08 1.82 5.35
CA ALA A 31 -3.64 0.45 5.29
C ALA A 31 -3.75 -0.03 3.84
N ARG A 32 -2.65 -0.54 3.29
CA ARG A 32 -2.51 -0.91 1.89
C ARG A 32 -2.03 -2.35 1.77
N GLN A 33 -2.82 -3.20 1.13
CA GLN A 33 -2.40 -4.58 0.84
C GLN A 33 -1.46 -4.61 -0.36
N VAL A 34 -0.28 -5.19 -0.16
CA VAL A 34 0.74 -5.42 -1.17
C VAL A 34 0.98 -6.92 -1.35
N ALA A 35 1.18 -7.33 -2.60
CA ALA A 35 1.52 -8.71 -2.93
C ALA A 35 3.03 -8.89 -2.87
N LEU A 36 3.51 -9.64 -1.87
CA LEU A 36 4.90 -10.11 -1.82
C LEU A 36 5.05 -11.35 -2.69
N GLY A 37 5.40 -11.15 -3.96
CA GLY A 37 5.88 -12.20 -4.85
C GLY A 37 5.02 -13.47 -4.87
N SER A 38 5.67 -14.63 -4.83
CA SER A 38 5.06 -15.94 -5.12
C SER A 38 4.09 -16.49 -4.07
N SER A 39 3.92 -15.87 -2.90
CA SER A 39 3.00 -16.43 -1.88
C SER A 39 2.59 -15.50 -0.73
N GLY A 40 3.14 -14.29 -0.62
CA GLY A 40 2.85 -13.40 0.51
C GLY A 40 1.83 -12.32 0.20
N ARG A 41 0.90 -12.07 1.11
CA ARG A 41 0.17 -10.79 1.19
C ARG A 41 0.61 -10.10 2.46
N LEU A 42 0.96 -8.83 2.34
CA LEU A 42 1.37 -7.99 3.46
C LEU A 42 0.52 -6.74 3.44
N TRP A 43 0.21 -6.22 4.61
CA TRP A 43 -0.47 -4.95 4.77
C TRP A 43 0.53 -3.91 5.26
N LEU A 44 0.66 -2.83 4.49
CA LEU A 44 1.50 -1.70 4.83
C LEU A 44 0.64 -0.59 5.42
N VAL A 45 1.04 -0.07 6.57
CA VAL A 45 0.43 1.12 7.15
C VAL A 45 1.28 2.32 6.77
N GLU A 46 0.66 3.30 6.12
CA GLU A 46 1.32 4.50 5.62
C GLU A 46 0.61 5.74 6.17
N THR A 47 1.36 6.73 6.63
CA THR A 47 0.84 8.03 7.08
C THR A 47 1.17 9.10 6.06
N LEU A 48 0.24 10.01 5.79
CA LEU A 48 0.51 11.16 4.93
C LEU A 48 1.33 12.19 5.72
N ASP A 49 2.53 12.48 5.22
CA ASP A 49 3.29 13.64 5.64
C ASP A 49 2.70 14.89 4.95
N ALA A 50 2.05 15.75 5.72
CA ALA A 50 1.45 16.98 5.23
C ALA A 50 2.49 18.01 4.76
N VAL A 51 3.73 17.93 5.23
CA VAL A 51 4.79 18.89 4.87
C VAL A 51 5.26 18.64 3.44
N HIS A 52 5.50 17.37 3.11
CA HIS A 52 6.04 16.98 1.81
C HIS A 52 4.96 16.44 0.85
N GLY A 53 3.73 16.20 1.34
CA GLY A 53 2.62 15.66 0.54
C GLY A 53 2.84 14.20 0.12
N ILE A 54 3.67 13.45 0.84
CA ILE A 54 4.04 12.06 0.51
C ILE A 54 3.49 11.08 1.53
N TRP A 55 3.21 9.86 1.08
CA TRP A 55 2.86 8.76 1.97
C TRP A 55 4.13 8.11 2.49
N VAL A 56 4.32 8.17 3.81
CA VAL A 56 5.46 7.59 4.51
C VAL A 56 5.04 6.25 5.08
N TRP A 57 5.80 5.20 4.76
CA TRP A 57 5.63 3.89 5.35
C TRP A 57 5.99 3.93 6.84
N GLN A 58 5.12 3.39 7.68
CA GLN A 58 5.31 3.33 9.13
C GLN A 58 5.53 1.91 9.62
N ASP A 59 4.68 0.98 9.16
CA ASP A 59 4.68 -0.37 9.71
C ASP A 59 4.12 -1.41 8.73
N GLU A 60 4.39 -2.68 8.99
CA GLU A 60 3.99 -3.81 8.16
C GLU A 60 3.38 -4.96 8.97
N TYR A 61 2.28 -5.51 8.45
CA TYR A 61 1.50 -6.53 9.13
C TYR A 61 1.10 -7.66 8.18
N ASN A 62 1.17 -8.90 8.67
CA ASN A 62 0.73 -10.07 7.92
C ASN A 62 -0.81 -10.21 7.91
N GLY A 63 -1.50 -9.58 8.87
CA GLY A 63 -2.96 -9.64 9.04
C GLY A 63 -3.65 -8.31 8.74
N VAL A 64 -4.82 -8.38 8.12
CA VAL A 64 -5.64 -7.19 7.81
C VAL A 64 -6.11 -6.48 9.08
N ASP A 65 -6.58 -7.23 10.08
CA ASP A 65 -7.15 -6.64 11.30
C ASP A 65 -6.12 -5.81 12.06
N GLN A 66 -4.90 -6.33 12.20
CA GLN A 66 -3.79 -5.63 12.87
C GLN A 66 -3.40 -4.36 12.11
N ALA A 67 -3.29 -4.43 10.78
CA ALA A 67 -2.96 -3.27 9.96
C ALA A 67 -4.03 -2.18 10.03
N LEU A 68 -5.32 -2.57 10.04
CA LEU A 68 -6.44 -1.65 10.14
C LEU A 68 -6.52 -1.02 11.52
N ASP A 69 -6.37 -1.81 12.59
CA ASP A 69 -6.38 -1.30 13.96
C ASP A 69 -5.22 -0.31 14.19
N GLU A 70 -4.03 -0.62 13.68
CA GLU A 70 -2.89 0.29 13.79
C GLU A 70 -3.07 1.55 12.94
N ALA A 71 -3.49 1.42 11.68
CA ALA A 71 -3.79 2.57 10.83
C ALA A 71 -4.87 3.48 11.45
N ARG A 72 -5.87 2.88 12.12
CA ARG A 72 -6.91 3.60 12.86
C ARG A 72 -6.34 4.30 14.10
N ARG A 73 -5.53 3.63 14.91
CA ARG A 73 -4.87 4.22 16.09
C ARG A 73 -4.00 5.40 15.70
N LEU A 74 -3.15 5.24 14.67
CA LEU A 74 -2.30 6.30 14.15
C LEU A 74 -3.13 7.48 13.62
N SER A 75 -4.24 7.21 12.92
CA SER A 75 -5.13 8.27 12.43
C SER A 75 -5.82 9.03 13.57
N LEU A 76 -6.09 8.38 14.70
CA LEU A 76 -6.65 8.98 15.91
C LEU A 76 -5.61 9.62 16.84
N MET A 77 -4.30 9.38 16.59
CA MET A 77 -3.19 9.71 17.50
C MET A 77 -3.32 9.05 18.88
N LEU A 78 -3.80 7.80 18.92
CA LEU A 78 -3.70 6.95 20.10
C LEU A 78 -2.29 6.34 20.13
N SER A 79 -1.29 7.17 20.46
CA SER A 79 0.11 6.79 20.63
C SER A 79 0.40 6.30 22.05
#